data_AF-X1AHI0-F1
#
_entry.id   AF-X1AHI0-F1
#
_cell.length_a   1.000
_cell.length_b   1.000
_cell.length_c   1.000
_cell.angle_alpha   90.00
_cell.angle_beta   90.00
_cell.angle_gamma   90.00
#
_symmetry.space_group_name_H-M   'P 1'
#
loop_
_entity.id
_entity.type
_entity.pdbx_description
1 polymer ?
#
loop_
_entity_poly.entity_id
_entity_poly.type
_entity_poly.pdbx_seq_one_letter_code
_entity_poly.pdbx_strand_id
1 'polypeptide(L)' 'MIMNLSEEEQQEVLKVMKSQMLTLLHGEFVSKFEKEFARYIGVKHAIAVNTGTAALHIAIA' A
#
# COMPACT_ATOMS: atom_id res chain seq x y z
N MET A 1 -21.38 -4.38 10.33
CA MET A 1 -19.91 -4.47 10.37
C MET A 1 -19.37 -3.06 10.37
N ILE A 2 -18.81 -2.61 11.48
CA ILE A 2 -18.07 -1.34 11.52
C ILE A 2 -16.60 -1.74 11.48
N MET A 3 -15.90 -1.30 10.43
CA MET A 3 -14.45 -1.42 10.35
C MET A 3 -13.86 -0.41 11.32
N ASN A 4 -13.18 -0.87 12.37
CA ASN A 4 -12.42 0.00 13.25
C ASN A 4 -10.97 0.04 12.75
N LEU A 5 -10.52 1.23 12.35
CA LEU A 5 -9.11 1.51 12.15
C LEU A 5 -8.45 1.62 13.52
N SER A 6 -7.42 0.81 13.76
CA SER A 6 -6.55 0.93 14.93
C SER A 6 -5.87 2.30 14.99
N GLU A 7 -5.42 2.69 16.18
CA GLU A 7 -4.65 3.94 16.34
C GLU A 7 -3.40 3.94 15.47
N GLU A 8 -2.74 2.80 15.30
CA GLU A 8 -1.57 2.65 14.43
C GLU A 8 -1.89 2.99 12.97
N GLU A 9 -2.95 2.41 12.41
CA GLU A 9 -3.38 2.70 11.03
C GLU A 9 -3.75 4.18 10.86
N GLN A 10 -4.41 4.79 11.85
CA GLN A 10 -4.75 6.21 11.84
C GLN A 10 -3.50 7.09 11.82
N GLN A 11 -2.48 6.75 12.61
CA GLN A 11 -1.22 7.51 12.62
C GLN A 11 -0.46 7.40 11.29
N GLU A 12 -0.44 6.23 10.65
CA GLU A 12 0.18 6.09 9.33
C GLU A 12 -0.53 6.94 8.27
N VAL A 13 -1.87 6.97 8.26
CA VAL A 13 -2.63 7.86 7.36
C VAL A 13 -2.27 9.33 7.63
N LEU A 14 -2.20 9.75 8.89
CA LEU A 14 -1.83 11.11 9.25
C LEU A 14 -0.41 11.49 8.80
N LYS A 15 0.54 10.54 8.82
CA LYS A 15 1.90 10.78 8.29
C LYS A 15 1.86 11.07 6.80
N VAL A 16 1.10 10.28 6.02
CA VAL A 16 0.92 10.52 4.58
C VAL A 16 0.30 11.90 4.34
N MET A 17 -0.77 12.24 5.07
CA MET A 17 -1.43 13.54 4.96
C MET A 17 -0.48 14.71 5.26
N LYS A 18 0.32 14.62 6.32
CA LYS A 18 1.30 15.65 6.70
C LYS A 18 2.44 15.78 5.70
N SER A 19 2.87 14.67 5.09
CA SER A 19 3.94 14.68 4.07
C SER A 19 3.52 15.32 2.74
N GLN A 20 2.22 15.51 2.51
CA GLN A 20 1.63 15.94 1.22
C GLN A 20 1.93 15.00 0.03
N MET A 21 2.55 13.84 0.26
CA MET A 21 2.83 12.82 -0.74
C MET A 21 1.61 11.91 -0.95
N LEU A 22 0.51 12.51 -1.42
CA LEU A 22 -0.79 11.83 -1.56
C LEU A 22 -0.90 10.95 -2.80
N THR A 23 0.09 11.01 -3.71
CA THR A 23 0.07 10.29 -4.98
C THR A 23 1.37 9.54 -5.23
N LEU A 24 1.29 8.52 -6.09
CA LEU A 24 2.42 7.64 -6.45
C LEU A 24 3.63 8.40 -7.01
N LEU A 25 3.42 9.55 -7.66
CA LEU A 25 4.49 10.31 -8.34
C LEU A 25 5.58 10.82 -7.37
N HIS A 26 5.29 10.89 -6.08
CA HIS A 26 6.22 11.36 -5.06
C HIS A 26 6.22 10.49 -3.79
N GLY A 27 5.65 9.28 -3.82
CA GLY A 27 5.29 8.49 -2.64
C GLY A 27 6.33 7.44 -2.20
N GLU A 28 6.90 7.56 -0.99
CA GLU A 28 7.77 6.51 -0.39
C GLU A 28 6.98 5.36 0.27
N PHE A 29 5.77 5.66 0.73
CA PHE A 29 4.93 4.76 1.53
C PHE A 29 4.57 3.49 0.77
N VAL A 30 4.24 3.61 -0.52
CA VAL A 30 3.88 2.46 -1.37
C VAL A 30 5.10 1.55 -1.59
N SER A 31 6.27 2.12 -1.90
CA SER A 31 7.49 1.32 -2.07
C SER A 31 7.91 0.60 -0.79
N LYS A 32 7.73 1.25 0.38
CA LYS A 32 7.97 0.62 1.67
C LYS A 32 7.02 -0.56 1.89
N PHE A 33 5.72 -0.35 1.66
CA PHE A 33 4.70 -1.39 1.78
C PHE A 33 5.00 -2.57 0.86
N GLU A 34 5.32 -2.34 -0.41
CA GLU A 34 5.68 -3.39 -1.36
C GLU A 34 6.88 -4.23 -0.90
N LYS A 35 7.93 -3.59 -0.37
CA LYS A 35 9.11 -4.29 0.17
C LYS A 35 8.79 -5.11 1.41
N GLU A 36 7.99 -4.55 2.32
CA GLU A 36 7.54 -5.24 3.53
C GLU A 36 6.65 -6.44 3.19
N PHE A 37 5.71 -6.26 2.27
CA PHE A 37 4.80 -7.30 1.82
C PHE A 37 5.52 -8.42 1.06
N ALA A 38 6.44 -8.09 0.16
CA ALA A 38 7.27 -9.07 -0.54
C ALA A 38 8.05 -9.95 0.45
N ARG A 39 8.63 -9.34 1.49
CA ARG A 39 9.34 -10.06 2.57
C ARG A 39 8.39 -10.91 3.42
N TYR A 40 7.21 -10.42 3.74
CA TYR A 40 6.21 -11.17 4.50
C TYR A 40 5.78 -12.45 3.77
N ILE A 41 5.57 -12.37 2.45
CA ILE A 41 5.18 -13.52 1.62
C ILE A 41 6.38 -14.41 1.24
N GLY A 42 7.60 -13.87 1.24
CA GLY A 42 8.81 -14.60 0.85
C GLY A 42 9.07 -14.60 -0.66
N VAL A 43 8.64 -13.56 -1.37
CA VAL A 43 8.82 -13.39 -2.82
C VAL A 43 9.79 -12.24 -3.13
N LYS A 44 10.35 -12.24 -4.34
CA LYS A 44 11.30 -11.21 -4.77
C LYS A 44 10.65 -9.83 -4.98
N HIS A 45 9.40 -9.80 -5.44
CA HIS A 45 8.71 -8.58 -5.83
C HIS A 45 7.23 -8.62 -5.39
N ALA A 46 6.70 -7.47 -5.00
CA ALA A 46 5.27 -7.21 -4.81
C ALA A 46 4.93 -5.87 -5.48
N ILE A 47 3.73 -5.77 -6.05
CA ILE A 47 3.25 -4.56 -6.73
C ILE A 47 1.90 -4.20 -6.13
N ALA A 48 1.80 -3.01 -5.54
CA ALA A 48 0.57 -2.50 -4.96
C ALA A 48 -0.32 -1.86 -6.03
N VAL A 49 -1.61 -2.18 -6.01
CA VAL A 49 -2.63 -1.62 -6.89
C VAL A 49 -3.88 -1.25 -6.11
N ASN A 50 -4.78 -0.49 -6.73
CA ASN A 50 -5.98 0.03 -6.05
C ASN A 50 -7.03 -1.03 -5.72
N THR A 51 -7.04 -2.18 -6.40
CA THR A 51 -8.05 -3.25 -6.23
C THR A 51 -7.50 -4.61 -6.64
N GLY A 52 -8.08 -5.69 -6.10
CA GLY A 52 -7.75 -7.06 -6.51
C GLY A 52 -8.09 -7.35 -7.98
N THR A 53 -9.17 -6.78 -8.51
CA THR A 53 -9.52 -6.91 -9.94
C THR A 53 -8.46 -6.28 -10.83
N ALA A 54 -7.94 -5.09 -10.47
CA ALA A 54 -6.83 -4.47 -11.20
C ALA A 54 -5.57 -5.34 -11.14
N ALA A 55 -5.27 -5.95 -9.98
CA ALA A 55 -4.12 -6.85 -9.82
C ALA A 55 -4.19 -8.03 -10.80
N LEU A 56 -5.36 -8.67 -10.90
CA LEU A 56 -5.57 -9.76 -11.85
C LEU A 56 -5.44 -9.25 -13.28
N HIS A 57 -6.11 -8.15 -13.62
CA HIS A 57 -6.09 -7.59 -14.96
C HIS A 57 -4.65 -7.32 -15.44
N ILE A 58 -3.81 -6.67 -14.64
CA ILE A 58 -2.42 -6.41 -15.04
C ILE A 58 -1.52 -7.66 -15.05
N ALA A 59 -1.88 -8.70 -14.29
CA ALA A 59 -1.04 -9.88 -14.16
C ALA A 59 -1.22 -10.87 -15.32
N ILE A 60 -2.40 -10.89 -15.94
CA ILE A 60 -2.76 -11.94 -16.92
C ILE A 60 -3.32 -11.42 -18.26
N ALA A 61 -3.72 -10.15 -18.38
CA ALA A 61 -4.30 -9.62 -19.62
C ALA A 61 -3.27 -9.23 -20.68
#